data_AF-A0A0B7A9J5-F1
#
_entry.id   AF-A0A0B7A9J5-F1
#
_cell.length_a   1.000
_cell.length_b   1.000
_cell.length_c   1.000
_cell.angle_alpha   90.00
_cell.angle_beta   90.00
_cell.angle_gamma   90.00
#
_symmetry.space_group_name_H-M   'P 1'
#
loop_
_entity.id
_entity.type
_entity.pdbx_description
1 polymer ?
#
loop_
_entity_poly.entity_id
_entity_poly.type
_entity_poly.pdbx_seq_one_letter_code
_entity_poly.pdbx_strand_id
1 'polypeptide(L)'
;GNKFKSFAHLDVEGNETNIQKCFTTFQNSKWKGSVLQLQYAKESFLQKLQKEISETVTQKDVVPENKPSANNEKSQPELFEVKGPAVPGTPVPGKKDWVVGKYGRVLPILKLKKSYKIKMVKHDPSKHCHAAKVFKDDRLNASIEKSCDKLTWEINAPDNEITKKRKGEFPASQATTKKVKVVLPLPSALPSTNNLR
;
A
#
# COMPACT_ATOMS: atom_id res chain seq x y z
N GLY A 1 38.39 11.74 -10.87
CA GLY A 1 37.60 10.52 -11.16
C GLY A 1 37.03 9.98 -9.87
N ASN A 2 35.71 9.87 -9.75
CA ASN A 2 35.06 9.38 -8.53
C ASN A 2 35.23 7.86 -8.43
N LYS A 3 35.87 7.38 -7.35
CA LYS A 3 35.95 5.95 -7.04
C LYS A 3 34.55 5.50 -6.60
N PHE A 4 33.83 4.81 -7.47
CA PHE A 4 32.55 4.21 -7.11
C PHE A 4 32.78 3.18 -5.99
N LYS A 5 32.11 3.35 -4.86
CA LYS A 5 32.09 2.34 -3.80
C LYS A 5 31.13 1.24 -4.24
N SER A 6 31.67 0.13 -4.76
CA SER A 6 30.91 -1.06 -5.09
C SER A 6 30.73 -1.93 -3.84
N PHE A 7 29.50 -2.25 -3.50
CA PHE A 7 29.15 -3.25 -2.50
C PHE A 7 28.26 -4.32 -3.15
N ALA A 8 28.30 -5.54 -2.65
CA ALA A 8 27.49 -6.65 -3.11
C ALA A 8 26.96 -7.41 -1.90
N HIS A 9 25.74 -7.94 -2.03
CA HIS A 9 25.16 -8.85 -1.05
C HIS A 9 25.26 -10.27 -1.60
N LEU A 10 25.58 -11.22 -0.72
CA LEU A 10 25.74 -12.63 -1.07
C LEU A 10 25.01 -13.45 0.00
N ASP A 11 24.12 -14.32 -0.45
CA ASP A 11 23.47 -15.30 0.40
C ASP A 11 24.30 -16.58 0.34
N VAL A 12 24.80 -17.03 1.50
CA VAL A 12 25.67 -18.19 1.63
C VAL A 12 25.06 -19.15 2.64
N GLU A 13 24.79 -20.37 2.19
CA GLU A 13 24.35 -21.45 3.06
C GLU A 13 25.57 -22.23 3.56
N GLY A 14 25.76 -22.31 4.88
CA GLY A 14 26.89 -23.04 5.47
C GLY A 14 26.89 -23.03 6.99
N ASN A 15 27.72 -23.89 7.58
CA ASN A 15 27.93 -23.91 9.04
C ASN A 15 28.59 -22.61 9.51
N GLU A 16 28.20 -22.13 10.70
CA GLU A 16 28.71 -20.89 11.29
C GLU A 16 30.25 -20.87 11.39
N THR A 17 30.86 -22.00 11.72
CA THR A 17 32.32 -22.15 11.79
C THR A 17 33.02 -21.94 10.44
N ASN A 18 32.38 -22.33 9.33
CA ASN A 18 32.92 -22.11 7.99
C ASN A 18 32.76 -20.64 7.56
N ILE A 19 31.63 -20.00 7.91
CA ILE A 19 31.38 -18.59 7.63
C ILE A 19 32.38 -17.69 8.40
N GLN A 20 32.63 -17.99 9.67
CA GLN A 20 33.62 -17.26 10.46
C GLN A 20 35.04 -17.40 9.88
N LYS A 21 35.43 -18.60 9.42
CA LYS A 21 36.70 -18.81 8.71
C LYS A 21 36.81 -17.99 7.43
N CYS A 22 35.71 -17.86 6.67
CA CYS A 22 35.68 -17.00 5.49
C CYS A 22 35.91 -15.53 5.86
N PHE A 23 35.26 -15.05 6.91
CA PHE A 23 35.51 -13.70 7.43
C PHE A 23 36.97 -13.51 7.79
N THR A 24 37.58 -14.38 8.60
CA THR A 24 38.98 -14.22 8.99
C THR A 24 39.95 -14.30 7.82
N THR A 25 39.66 -15.11 6.80
CA THR A 25 40.55 -15.33 5.66
C THR A 25 40.48 -14.20 4.64
N PHE A 26 39.28 -13.70 4.35
CA PHE A 26 39.07 -12.74 3.26
C PHE A 26 38.95 -11.29 3.74
N GLN A 27 38.78 -11.06 5.04
CA GLN A 27 38.74 -9.70 5.60
C GLN A 27 40.06 -8.98 5.32
N ASN A 28 39.95 -7.79 4.73
CA ASN A 28 41.08 -6.94 4.33
C ASN A 28 42.01 -7.55 3.27
N SER A 29 41.58 -8.61 2.56
CA SER A 29 42.35 -9.16 1.45
C SER A 29 42.39 -8.19 0.26
N LYS A 30 43.50 -8.17 -0.48
CA LYS A 30 43.67 -7.32 -1.67
C LYS A 30 43.08 -8.02 -2.90
N TRP A 31 42.05 -7.43 -3.49
CA TRP A 31 41.39 -7.91 -4.71
C TRP A 31 41.37 -6.80 -5.77
N LYS A 32 41.89 -7.07 -6.98
CA LYS A 32 41.97 -6.11 -8.11
C LYS A 32 42.42 -4.70 -7.68
N GLY A 33 43.44 -4.63 -6.83
CA GLY A 33 44.01 -3.37 -6.34
C GLY A 33 43.17 -2.63 -5.27
N SER A 34 42.06 -3.21 -4.81
CA SER A 34 41.23 -2.70 -3.71
C SER A 34 41.24 -3.66 -2.52
N VAL A 35 40.90 -3.17 -1.34
CA VAL A 35 40.82 -3.98 -0.12
C VAL A 35 39.37 -4.43 0.09
N LEU A 36 39.15 -5.73 0.24
CA LEU A 36 37.83 -6.29 0.50
C LEU A 36 37.41 -6.04 1.95
N GLN A 37 36.18 -5.59 2.15
CA GLN A 37 35.56 -5.40 3.46
C GLN A 37 34.32 -6.29 3.53
N LEU A 38 34.34 -7.29 4.40
CA LEU A 38 33.18 -8.13 4.67
C LEU A 38 32.46 -7.60 5.91
N GLN A 39 31.13 -7.63 5.87
CA GLN A 39 30.26 -7.31 6.99
C GLN A 39 29.05 -8.22 6.94
N TYR A 40 28.52 -8.57 8.12
CA TYR A 40 27.21 -9.20 8.18
C TYR A 40 26.18 -8.23 7.61
N ALA A 41 25.40 -8.71 6.66
CA ALA A 41 24.32 -7.92 6.10
C ALA A 41 23.33 -7.59 7.22
N LYS A 42 22.85 -6.35 7.23
CA LYS A 42 21.73 -5.97 8.08
C LYS A 42 20.49 -6.73 7.57
N GLU A 43 19.71 -7.29 8.49
CA GLU A 43 18.46 -7.95 8.14
C GLU A 43 17.60 -7.03 7.25
N SER A 44 17.10 -7.58 6.15
CA SER A 44 16.24 -6.80 5.28
C SER A 44 14.91 -6.51 5.98
N PHE A 45 14.45 -5.26 5.90
CA PHE A 45 13.17 -4.86 6.48
C PHE A 45 12.01 -5.72 5.96
N LEU A 46 12.09 -6.16 4.70
CA LEU A 46 11.12 -7.06 4.08
C LEU A 46 11.11 -8.45 4.73
N GLN A 47 12.28 -9.02 5.01
CA GLN A 47 12.37 -10.33 5.66
C GLN A 47 11.85 -10.28 7.10
N LYS A 48 12.12 -9.18 7.82
CA LYS A 48 11.50 -8.93 9.13
C LYS A 48 9.98 -8.84 9.04
N LEU A 49 9.44 -8.09 8.07
CA LEU A 49 8.00 -8.00 7.85
C LEU A 49 7.37 -9.35 7.50
N GLN A 50 8.01 -10.12 6.62
CA GLN A 50 7.51 -11.45 6.24
C GLN A 50 7.46 -12.39 7.45
N LYS A 51 8.49 -12.36 8.30
CA LYS A 51 8.54 -13.12 9.54
C LYS A 51 7.43 -12.70 10.52
N GLU A 52 7.23 -11.40 10.73
CA GLU A 52 6.12 -10.89 11.55
C GLU A 52 4.77 -11.33 10.99
N ILE A 53 4.57 -11.27 9.67
CA ILE A 53 3.35 -11.73 9.02
C ILE A 53 3.17 -13.25 9.23
N SER A 54 4.18 -14.08 8.99
CA SER A 54 4.07 -15.53 9.18
C SER A 54 3.81 -15.91 10.64
N GLU A 55 4.48 -15.27 11.60
CA GLU A 55 4.26 -15.50 13.03
C GLU A 55 2.83 -15.12 13.45
N THR A 56 2.28 -14.02 12.93
CA THR A 56 0.88 -13.64 13.21
C THR A 56 -0.15 -14.56 12.57
N VAL A 57 0.19 -15.24 11.48
CA VAL A 57 -0.67 -16.26 10.86
C VAL A 57 -0.62 -17.53 11.71
N THR A 58 0.57 -18.03 12.05
CA THR A 58 0.74 -19.26 12.84
C THR A 58 0.16 -19.13 14.26
N GLN A 59 0.25 -17.96 14.89
CA GLN A 59 -0.35 -17.73 16.22
C GLN A 59 -1.89 -17.71 16.21
N LYS A 60 -2.53 -17.46 15.07
CA LYS A 60 -3.99 -17.54 14.95
C LYS A 60 -4.52 -18.97 14.85
N ASP A 61 -3.66 -19.92 14.49
CA ASP A 61 -4.06 -21.30 14.24
C ASP A 61 -3.80 -22.26 15.42
N VAL A 62 -3.19 -21.81 16.54
CA VAL A 62 -2.73 -22.71 17.64
C VAL A 62 -3.20 -22.34 19.06
N VAL A 63 -4.17 -21.44 19.26
CA VAL A 63 -4.66 -21.15 20.64
C VAL A 63 -6.06 -21.73 20.88
N PRO A 64 -6.21 -22.75 21.76
CA PRO A 64 -7.49 -23.07 22.37
C PRO A 64 -7.85 -22.00 23.42
N GLU A 65 -9.15 -21.69 23.53
CA GLU A 65 -9.75 -20.82 24.53
C GLU A 65 -9.13 -21.04 25.93
N ASN A 66 -8.44 -20.03 26.49
CA ASN A 66 -8.74 -19.44 27.81
C ASN A 66 -7.65 -18.46 28.33
N LYS A 67 -8.09 -17.20 28.51
CA LYS A 67 -7.66 -16.18 29.51
C LYS A 67 -6.33 -15.39 29.33
N PRO A 68 -6.25 -14.17 29.94
CA PRO A 68 -5.87 -12.97 29.21
C PRO A 68 -4.57 -12.35 29.72
N SER A 69 -3.74 -11.79 28.83
CA SER A 69 -2.85 -10.69 29.21
C SER A 69 -2.15 -10.03 28.04
N ALA A 70 -2.03 -8.71 28.21
CA ALA A 70 -1.16 -7.77 27.52
C ALA A 70 -1.56 -7.43 26.07
N ASN A 71 -2.62 -6.63 25.97
CA ASN A 71 -2.93 -5.78 24.82
C ASN A 71 -1.72 -4.90 24.46
N ASN A 72 -0.90 -5.36 23.52
CA ASN A 72 -0.27 -4.47 22.55
C ASN A 72 -1.17 -4.43 21.32
N GLU A 73 -2.36 -3.87 21.50
CA GLU A 73 -3.18 -3.42 20.39
C GLU A 73 -2.38 -2.30 19.71
N LYS A 74 -1.71 -2.65 18.59
CA LYS A 74 -1.60 -1.71 17.48
C LYS A 74 -3.03 -1.39 17.08
N SER A 75 -3.63 -0.46 17.81
CA SER A 75 -5.01 -0.07 17.67
C SER A 75 -5.22 0.24 16.20
N GLN A 76 -6.08 -0.54 15.53
CA GLN A 76 -6.74 -0.04 14.34
C GLN A 76 -7.19 1.39 14.65
N PRO A 77 -7.05 2.36 13.72
CA PRO A 77 -7.54 3.71 13.98
C PRO A 77 -9.01 3.60 14.32
N GLU A 78 -9.32 3.71 15.61
CA GLU A 78 -10.65 3.59 16.16
C GLU A 78 -11.50 4.61 15.42
N LEU A 79 -12.50 4.12 14.69
CA LEU A 79 -13.34 4.97 13.89
C LEU A 79 -14.19 5.80 14.85
N PHE A 80 -13.75 7.02 15.16
CA PHE A 80 -14.47 7.90 16.07
C PHE A 80 -15.78 8.34 15.42
N GLU A 81 -16.87 7.69 15.85
CA GLU A 81 -18.21 8.12 15.52
C GLU A 81 -18.58 9.30 16.43
N VAL A 82 -18.62 10.50 15.86
CA VAL A 82 -19.01 11.70 16.60
C VAL A 82 -20.54 11.77 16.64
N LYS A 83 -21.10 11.62 17.83
CA LYS A 83 -22.48 11.99 18.11
C LYS A 83 -22.54 13.51 18.25
N GLY A 84 -22.76 14.24 17.14
CA GLY A 84 -22.84 15.70 17.18
C GLY A 84 -22.98 16.35 15.80
N PRO A 85 -23.21 17.68 15.73
CA PRO A 85 -23.36 18.40 14.47
C PRO A 85 -22.07 18.26 13.65
N ALA A 86 -22.17 17.56 12.53
CA ALA A 86 -21.06 17.22 11.63
C ALA A 86 -20.63 18.43 10.76
N VAL A 87 -20.55 19.61 11.37
CA VAL A 87 -20.15 20.84 10.68
C VAL A 87 -18.62 20.85 10.54
N PRO A 88 -18.08 21.01 9.32
CA PRO A 88 -16.65 21.02 9.09
C PRO A 88 -15.94 22.12 9.90
N GLY A 89 -14.87 21.74 10.60
CA GLY A 89 -14.09 22.65 11.45
C GLY A 89 -14.50 22.68 12.92
N THR A 90 -15.51 21.91 13.32
CA THR A 90 -15.92 21.79 14.73
C THR A 90 -14.90 20.92 15.49
N PRO A 91 -14.36 21.37 16.63
CA PRO A 91 -13.48 20.54 17.46
C PRO A 91 -14.28 19.41 18.12
N VAL A 92 -13.67 18.22 18.24
CA VAL A 92 -14.34 17.06 18.84
C VAL A 92 -14.39 17.19 20.37
N PRO A 93 -15.56 17.06 21.02
CA PRO A 93 -15.66 17.15 22.47
C PRO A 93 -14.84 16.03 23.13
N GLY A 94 -14.06 16.39 24.16
CA GLY A 94 -13.20 15.46 24.89
C GLY A 94 -11.86 15.13 24.22
N LYS A 95 -11.57 15.63 23.00
CA LYS A 95 -10.30 15.37 22.30
C LYS A 95 -9.63 16.65 21.81
N LYS A 96 -8.51 17.00 22.43
CA LYS A 96 -7.67 18.14 22.03
C LYS A 96 -6.96 17.85 20.70
N ASP A 97 -6.93 18.83 19.80
CA ASP A 97 -6.31 18.74 18.48
C ASP A 97 -7.01 17.74 17.52
N TRP A 98 -8.32 17.50 17.69
CA TRP A 98 -9.14 16.73 16.75
C TRP A 98 -10.28 17.59 16.20
N VAL A 99 -10.57 17.45 14.90
CA VAL A 99 -11.53 18.29 14.18
C VAL A 99 -12.42 17.47 13.26
N VAL A 100 -13.66 17.88 13.09
CA VAL A 100 -14.59 17.29 12.12
C VAL A 100 -14.26 17.81 10.72
N GLY A 101 -13.98 16.90 9.79
CA GLY A 101 -13.73 17.21 8.38
C GLY A 101 -15.01 17.41 7.56
N LYS A 102 -14.84 17.74 6.27
CA LYS A 102 -15.94 18.01 5.32
C LYS A 102 -17.02 16.91 5.27
N TYR A 103 -16.61 15.66 5.47
CA TYR A 103 -17.48 14.48 5.34
C TYR A 103 -17.98 13.96 6.69
N GLY A 104 -17.97 14.79 7.75
CA GLY A 104 -18.33 14.35 9.10
C GLY A 104 -17.32 13.38 9.75
N ARG A 105 -16.20 13.09 9.07
CA ARG A 105 -15.12 12.25 9.60
C ARG A 105 -14.25 13.05 10.55
N VAL A 106 -13.86 12.42 11.63
CA VAL A 106 -12.91 12.99 12.58
C VAL A 106 -11.49 12.88 12.02
N LEU A 107 -10.78 14.01 12.01
CA LEU A 107 -9.41 14.11 11.54
C LEU A 107 -8.52 14.70 12.65
N PRO A 108 -7.31 14.19 12.85
CA PRO A 108 -6.36 14.79 13.78
C PRO A 108 -5.72 16.04 13.17
N ILE A 109 -5.54 17.08 13.99
CA ILE A 109 -4.75 18.26 13.66
C ILE A 109 -3.27 17.91 13.83
N LEU A 110 -2.50 18.04 12.75
CA LEU A 110 -1.09 17.67 12.74
C LEU A 110 -0.22 18.83 13.20
N LYS A 111 0.77 18.56 14.05
CA LYS A 111 1.83 19.52 14.42
C LYS A 111 3.11 19.12 13.71
N LEU A 112 3.43 19.82 12.62
CA LEU A 112 4.54 19.49 11.75
C LEU A 112 5.74 20.41 12.05
N LYS A 113 6.92 19.82 12.25
CA LYS A 113 8.19 20.57 12.29
C LYS A 113 8.68 20.75 10.85
N LYS A 114 8.93 21.99 10.44
CA LYS A 114 9.50 22.25 9.11
C LYS A 114 11.02 22.14 9.18
N SER A 115 11.65 21.43 8.24
CA SER A 115 13.10 21.16 8.28
C SER A 115 13.96 22.42 8.51
N TYR A 116 13.56 23.54 7.92
CA TYR A 116 14.30 24.81 7.98
C TYR A 116 13.85 25.79 9.09
N LYS A 117 12.85 25.43 9.93
CA LYS A 117 12.35 26.30 11.02
C LYS A 117 12.21 25.51 12.31
N ILE A 118 12.72 26.09 13.40
CA ILE A 118 12.59 25.50 14.76
C ILE A 118 11.12 25.50 15.22
N LYS A 119 10.29 26.42 14.71
CA LYS A 119 8.88 26.56 15.08
C LYS A 119 8.01 25.43 14.48
N MET A 120 7.15 24.84 15.32
CA MET A 120 6.13 23.87 14.90
C MET A 120 4.95 24.57 14.23
N VAL A 121 4.50 24.06 13.09
CA VAL A 121 3.35 24.56 12.33
C VAL A 121 2.15 23.63 12.56
N LYS A 122 1.01 24.20 12.95
CA LYS A 122 -0.26 23.46 13.05
C LYS A 122 -0.90 23.34 11.67
N HIS A 123 -1.26 22.13 11.27
CA HIS A 123 -1.94 21.81 10.01
C HIS A 123 -3.30 21.20 10.31
N ASP A 124 -4.35 21.97 10.03
CA ASP A 124 -5.74 21.56 10.18
C ASP A 124 -6.28 21.09 8.81
N PRO A 125 -6.54 19.78 8.62
CA PRO A 125 -7.06 19.26 7.36
C PRO A 125 -8.50 19.70 7.04
N SER A 126 -9.29 20.17 8.02
CA SER A 126 -10.64 20.68 7.79
C SER A 126 -10.67 22.03 7.05
N LYS A 127 -9.61 22.83 7.19
CA LYS A 127 -9.49 24.18 6.60
C LYS A 127 -8.85 24.20 5.22
N HIS A 128 -8.11 23.15 4.85
CA HIS A 128 -7.28 23.11 3.65
C HIS A 128 -7.74 22.01 2.68
N CYS A 129 -9.00 22.05 2.26
CA CYS A 129 -9.60 21.05 1.37
C CYS A 129 -9.14 21.14 -0.10
N HIS A 130 -8.33 22.15 -0.48
CA HIS A 130 -7.88 22.37 -1.86
C HIS A 130 -6.36 22.50 -2.04
N ALA A 131 -5.57 22.27 -1.00
CA ALA A 131 -4.12 22.45 -1.07
C ALA A 131 -3.41 21.14 -0.75
N ALA A 132 -3.25 20.27 -1.76
CA ALA A 132 -2.16 19.30 -1.72
C ALA A 132 -0.84 20.10 -1.62
N LYS A 133 -0.33 20.27 -0.40
CA LYS A 133 0.98 20.89 -0.18
C LYS A 133 2.03 19.84 -0.53
N VAL A 134 2.51 19.90 -1.76
CA VAL A 134 3.70 19.15 -2.17
C VAL A 134 4.87 19.73 -1.38
N PHE A 135 5.35 18.96 -0.39
CA PHE A 135 6.57 19.29 0.33
C PHE A 135 7.75 18.96 -0.57
N LYS A 136 8.26 19.97 -1.28
CA LYS A 136 9.52 19.84 -2.01
C LYS A 136 10.64 19.76 -0.98
N ASP A 137 11.18 18.56 -0.80
CA ASP A 137 12.45 18.36 -0.10
C ASP A 137 13.49 18.07 -1.17
N ASP A 138 14.38 19.03 -1.41
CA ASP A 138 15.38 18.97 -2.49
C ASP A 138 16.30 17.75 -2.37
N ARG A 139 16.43 17.18 -1.16
CA ARG A 139 17.19 15.95 -0.91
C ARG A 139 16.46 14.69 -1.37
N LEU A 140 15.14 14.64 -1.21
CA LEU A 140 14.31 13.52 -1.68
C LEU A 140 14.10 13.60 -3.20
N ASN A 141 13.85 14.80 -3.73
CA ASN A 141 13.62 15.00 -5.17
C ASN A 141 14.85 14.60 -6.00
N ALA A 142 16.06 14.95 -5.57
CA ALA A 142 17.30 14.56 -6.26
C ALA A 142 17.56 13.04 -6.28
N SER A 143 16.97 12.29 -5.33
CA SER A 143 17.05 10.82 -5.28
C SER A 143 15.97 10.14 -6.11
N ILE A 144 14.80 10.77 -6.28
CA ILE A 144 13.67 10.23 -7.04
C ILE A 144 13.86 10.48 -8.55
N GLU A 145 14.40 11.64 -8.95
CA GLU A 145 14.58 12.01 -10.36
C GLU A 145 15.59 11.15 -11.13
N LYS A 146 16.45 10.38 -10.45
CA LYS A 146 17.58 9.67 -11.09
C LYS A 146 17.38 8.18 -11.31
N SER A 147 16.27 7.58 -10.87
CA SER A 147 16.14 6.12 -10.93
C SER A 147 14.68 5.68 -10.76
N CYS A 148 13.81 5.98 -11.71
CA CYS A 148 12.45 5.46 -11.72
C CYS A 148 12.09 4.79 -13.06
N ASP A 149 13.04 4.07 -13.66
CA ASP A 149 12.72 3.17 -14.77
C ASP A 149 12.02 1.89 -14.28
N LYS A 150 12.10 1.59 -12.98
CA LYS A 150 11.47 0.43 -12.33
C LYS A 150 10.86 0.84 -11.00
N LEU A 151 9.58 0.57 -10.82
CA LEU A 151 8.90 0.84 -9.55
C LEU A 151 9.29 -0.25 -8.53
N THR A 152 9.53 0.15 -7.29
CA THR A 152 9.69 -0.76 -6.14
C THR A 152 8.45 -1.62 -5.85
N TRP A 153 7.36 -1.42 -6.58
CA TRP A 153 6.11 -2.17 -6.49
C TRP A 153 5.91 -3.17 -7.63
N GLU A 154 6.94 -3.44 -8.44
CA GLU A 154 6.93 -4.58 -9.35
C GLU A 154 6.90 -5.88 -8.54
N ILE A 155 5.70 -6.42 -8.36
CA ILE A 155 5.51 -7.75 -7.81
C ILE A 155 5.76 -8.73 -8.95
N ASN A 156 6.75 -9.61 -8.81
CA ASN A 156 7.02 -10.73 -9.74
C ASN A 156 5.93 -11.81 -9.63
N ALA A 157 4.65 -11.41 -9.69
CA ALA A 157 3.52 -12.31 -9.77
C ALA A 157 3.09 -12.39 -11.24
N PRO A 158 2.78 -13.59 -11.75
CA PRO A 158 2.19 -13.72 -13.08
C PRO A 158 0.89 -12.92 -13.14
N ASP A 159 0.71 -12.17 -14.23
CA ASP A 159 -0.47 -11.32 -14.42
C ASP A 159 -1.76 -12.17 -14.48
N ASN A 160 -2.55 -12.10 -13.41
CA ASN A 160 -3.91 -12.66 -13.35
C ASN A 160 -4.87 -11.87 -14.27
N GLU A 161 -5.99 -12.45 -14.69
CA GLU A 161 -6.97 -11.79 -15.59
C GLU A 161 -7.41 -10.39 -15.11
N ILE A 162 -7.51 -10.20 -13.79
CA ILE A 162 -7.86 -8.91 -13.17
C ILE A 162 -6.78 -7.85 -13.42
N THR A 163 -5.51 -8.24 -13.38
CA THR A 163 -4.37 -7.34 -13.62
C THR A 163 -4.25 -6.95 -15.08
N LYS A 164 -4.50 -7.89 -16.01
CA LYS A 164 -4.54 -7.61 -17.46
C LYS A 164 -5.65 -6.61 -17.84
N LYS A 165 -6.86 -6.78 -17.27
CA LYS A 165 -7.97 -5.82 -17.44
C LYS A 165 -7.60 -4.42 -16.92
N ARG A 166 -6.89 -4.31 -15.80
CA ARG A 166 -6.40 -3.02 -15.27
C ARG A 166 -5.32 -2.40 -16.15
N LYS A 167 -4.51 -3.22 -16.83
CA LYS A 167 -3.51 -2.79 -17.83
C LYS A 167 -4.13 -2.43 -19.19
N GLY A 168 -5.43 -2.64 -19.37
CA GLY A 168 -6.15 -2.33 -20.62
C GLY A 168 -6.07 -3.43 -21.69
N GLU A 169 -5.50 -4.60 -21.36
CA GLU A 169 -5.52 -5.77 -22.23
C GLU A 169 -6.86 -6.50 -22.05
N PHE A 170 -7.78 -6.26 -22.97
CA PHE A 170 -9.07 -6.96 -23.02
C PHE A 170 -9.05 -8.01 -24.15
N PRO A 171 -9.66 -9.19 -23.94
CA PRO A 171 -9.83 -10.15 -25.02
C PRO A 171 -10.67 -9.52 -26.13
N ALA A 172 -10.34 -9.86 -27.38
CA ALA A 172 -11.07 -9.36 -28.55
C ALA A 172 -12.55 -9.74 -28.45
N SER A 173 -13.42 -8.74 -28.60
CA SER A 173 -14.87 -8.94 -28.58
C SER A 173 -15.27 -9.89 -29.70
N GLN A 174 -15.88 -11.02 -29.36
CA GLN A 174 -16.44 -11.92 -30.36
C GLN A 174 -17.65 -11.22 -31.02
N ALA A 175 -17.62 -11.07 -32.35
CA ALA A 175 -18.73 -10.49 -33.09
C ALA A 175 -19.93 -11.45 -33.04
N THR A 176 -21.00 -11.06 -32.33
CA THR A 176 -22.27 -11.78 -32.35
C THR A 176 -22.88 -11.74 -33.75
N THR A 177 -23.04 -12.90 -34.38
CA THR A 177 -23.77 -13.04 -35.65
C THR A 177 -25.23 -12.65 -35.45
N LYS A 178 -25.71 -11.69 -36.24
CA LYS A 178 -27.08 -11.16 -36.17
C LYS A 178 -28.06 -12.26 -36.59
N LYS A 179 -28.94 -12.71 -35.69
CA LYS A 179 -30.07 -13.60 -36.03
C LYS A 179 -31.09 -12.81 -36.84
N VAL A 180 -31.38 -13.26 -38.07
CA VAL A 180 -32.44 -12.73 -38.92
C VAL A 180 -33.80 -13.15 -38.34
N LYS A 181 -34.69 -12.18 -38.10
CA LYS A 181 -36.04 -12.39 -37.57
C LYS A 181 -36.99 -12.73 -38.72
N VAL A 182 -37.52 -13.95 -38.74
CA VAL A 182 -38.63 -14.34 -39.63
C VAL A 182 -39.92 -13.68 -39.13
N VAL A 183 -40.62 -12.96 -40.01
CA VAL A 183 -41.91 -12.31 -39.73
C VAL A 183 -43.03 -13.26 -40.14
N LEU A 184 -43.90 -13.63 -39.19
CA LEU A 184 -45.19 -14.31 -39.46
C LEU A 184 -46.31 -13.26 -39.51
N PRO A 185 -47.27 -13.34 -40.45
CA PRO A 185 -48.32 -12.33 -40.60
C PRO A 185 -49.47 -12.52 -39.60
N LEU A 186 -50.04 -11.38 -39.19
CA LEU A 186 -51.17 -11.22 -38.26
C LEU A 186 -52.47 -11.85 -38.79
N PRO A 187 -53.26 -12.58 -37.97
CA PRO A 187 -54.62 -12.94 -38.34
C PRO A 187 -55.61 -11.79 -38.05
N SER A 188 -56.51 -11.60 -39.00
CA SER A 188 -57.58 -10.61 -39.09
C SER A 188 -58.74 -10.84 -38.10
N ALA A 189 -59.21 -9.71 -37.55
CA ALA A 189 -60.53 -9.37 -36.99
C ALA A 189 -61.55 -10.49 -36.66
N LEU A 190 -62.06 -10.46 -35.43
CA LEU A 190 -63.34 -11.06 -35.02
C LEU A 190 -64.41 -9.95 -34.87
N PRO A 191 -65.65 -10.15 -35.38
CA PRO A 191 -66.74 -9.20 -35.21
C PRO A 191 -67.44 -9.34 -33.84
N SER A 192 -67.83 -8.17 -33.31
CA SER A 192 -68.71 -8.00 -32.15
C SER A 192 -70.13 -8.45 -32.47
N THR A 193 -70.73 -9.28 -31.62
CA THR A 193 -72.19 -9.34 -31.47
C THR A 193 -72.57 -9.34 -29.99
N ASN A 194 -73.12 -8.20 -29.55
CA ASN A 194 -73.97 -8.10 -28.39
C ASN A 194 -75.28 -8.84 -28.67
N ASN A 195 -75.72 -9.70 -27.75
CA ASN A 195 -77.12 -10.10 -27.67
C ASN A 195 -77.60 -9.91 -26.24
N LEU A 196 -78.48 -8.91 -26.08
CA LEU A 196 -79.37 -8.68 -24.96
C LEU A 196 -80.77 -9.03 -25.48
N ARG A 197 -81.30 -10.20 -25.14
CA ARG A 197 -82.70 -10.44 -24.76
C ARG A 197 -82.89 -11.85 -24.24
#